data_AF-A0A353Q3A7-F1
#
_entry.id   AF-A0A353Q3A7-F1
#
_cell.length_a   1.000
_cell.length_b   1.000
_cell.length_c   1.000
_cell.angle_alpha   90.00
_cell.angle_beta   90.00
_cell.angle_gamma   90.00
#
_symmetry.space_group_name_H-M   'P 1'
#
loop_
_entity.id
_entity.type
_entity.pdbx_description
1 polymer ?
#
loop_
_entity_poly.entity_id
_entity_poly.type
_entity_poly.pdbx_seq_one_letter_code
_entity_poly.pdbx_strand_id
1 'polypeptide(L)' 'MNKIYIVTDSTADIPSKFAKEHNVYVLPLTITHKGKT' A
#
# COMPACT_ATOMS: atom_id res chain seq x y z
N MET A 1 -4.62 1.37 25.80
CA MET A 1 -4.78 0.35 24.74
C MET A 1 -4.08 0.89 23.49
N ASN A 2 -3.04 0.22 23.00
CA ASN A 2 -2.33 0.68 21.81
C ASN A 2 -3.11 0.25 20.57
N LYS A 3 -3.29 1.18 19.63
CA LYS A 3 -3.91 0.87 18.33
C LYS A 3 -2.86 0.20 17.43
N ILE A 4 -3.20 -0.94 16.84
CA ILE A 4 -2.37 -1.66 15.87
C ILE A 4 -2.85 -1.32 14.46
N TYR A 5 -1.92 -1.11 13.53
CA TYR A 5 -2.20 -0.81 12.13
C TYR A 5 -1.45 -1.81 11.23
N ILE A 6 -2.08 -2.19 10.12
CA ILE A 6 -1.47 -3.03 9.09
C ILE A 6 -1.06 -2.11 7.93
N VAL A 7 0.22 -2.15 7.59
CA VAL A 7 0.80 -1.32 6.54
C VAL A 7 1.59 -2.22 5.58
N THR A 8 1.43 -2.00 4.28
CA THR A 8 2.18 -2.67 3.20
C THR A 8 2.53 -1.65 2.11
N ASP A 9 3.30 -2.05 1.11
CA ASP A 9 3.54 -1.26 -0.10
C ASP A 9 2.72 -1.77 -1.31
N SER A 10 2.81 -1.06 -2.43
CA SER A 10 2.08 -1.35 -3.66
C SER A 10 2.54 -2.62 -4.39
N THR A 11 3.54 -3.36 -3.89
CA THR A 11 4.00 -4.64 -4.49
C THR A 11 3.21 -5.85 -3.99
N ALA A 12 2.41 -5.70 -2.94
CA ALA A 12 1.72 -6.80 -2.26
C ALA A 12 0.54 -7.43 -3.04
N ASP A 13 0.25 -6.96 -4.26
CA ASP A 13 -0.83 -7.45 -5.14
C ASP A 13 -2.18 -7.68 -4.42
N ILE A 14 -2.58 -6.69 -3.59
CA ILE A 14 -3.83 -6.75 -2.82
C ILE A 14 -4.94 -5.97 -3.54
N PRO A 15 -6.15 -6.52 -3.69
CA PRO A 15 -7.29 -5.77 -4.23
C PRO A 15 -7.59 -4.50 -3.40
N SER A 16 -7.74 -3.36 -4.08
CA SER A 16 -7.97 -2.06 -3.42
C SER A 16 -9.24 -2.03 -2.55
N LYS A 17 -10.26 -2.81 -2.92
CA LYS A 17 -11.49 -2.99 -2.13
C LYS A 17 -11.22 -3.69 -0.80
N PHE A 18 -10.44 -4.77 -0.83
CA PHE A 18 -10.05 -5.53 0.37
C PHE A 18 -9.24 -4.65 1.34
N ALA A 19 -8.26 -3.91 0.81
CA ALA A 19 -7.43 -3.03 1.65
C ALA A 19 -8.27 -1.97 2.39
N LYS A 20 -9.26 -1.38 1.71
CA LYS A 20 -10.18 -0.40 2.32
C LYS A 20 -11.10 -1.03 3.36
N GLU A 21 -11.70 -2.18 3.05
CA GLU A 21 -12.62 -2.89 3.96
C GLU A 21 -11.94 -3.35 5.25
N HIS A 22 -10.65 -3.67 5.19
CA HIS A 22 -9.88 -4.18 6.32
C HIS A 22 -8.91 -3.17 6.95
N ASN A 23 -8.99 -1.89 6.59
CA ASN A 23 -8.14 -0.82 7.12
C ASN A 23 -6.62 -1.12 6.98
N VAL A 24 -6.25 -1.69 5.83
CA VAL A 24 -4.86 -1.91 5.42
C VAL A 24 -4.38 -0.67 4.68
N TYR A 25 -3.31 -0.05 5.18
CA TYR A 25 -2.70 1.10 4.54
C TYR A 25 -1.67 0.65 3.50
N VAL A 26 -1.84 1.07 2.24
CA VAL A 26 -0.93 0.73 1.14
C VAL A 26 -0.11 1.96 0.77
N LEU A 27 1.21 1.85 0.92
CA LEU A 27 2.17 2.87 0.52
C LEU A 27 2.46 2.74 -0.99
N PRO A 28 2.18 3.77 -1.80
CA PRO A 28 2.51 3.71 -3.22
C PRO A 28 4.04 3.80 -3.40
N LEU A 29 4.61 2.84 -4.13
CA LEU A 29 5.97 2.98 -4.65
C LEU A 29 5.94 3.75 -5.97
N THR A 30 7.03 4.45 -6.20
CA THR A 30 7.24 5.25 -7.40
C THR A 30 8.21 4.51 -8.32
N ILE A 31 7.93 4.47 -9.63
CA ILE A 31 8.78 3.80 -10.61
C ILE A 31 9.50 4.85 -11.44
N THR A 32 10.84 4.87 -11.38
CA THR A 32 11.66 5.67 -12.29
C THR A 32 12.19 4.81 -13.45
N HIS A 33 11.93 5.23 -14.69
CA HIS A 33 12.42 4.57 -15.89
C HIS A 33 12.88 5.61 -16.93
N LYS A 34 14.13 5.49 -17.40
CA LYS A 34 14.77 6.43 -18.36
C LYS A 34 14.75 7.89 -17.88
N GLY A 35 15.02 8.10 -16.59
CA GLY A 35 15.04 9.42 -15.96
C GLY A 35 13.66 10.06 -15.78
N LYS A 36 12.57 9.33 -16.03
CA LYS A 36 11.19 9.77 -15.80
C LYS A 36 10.57 8.96 -14.66
N THR A 37 9.76 9.63 -13.86
CA THR A 37 9.17 9.12 -12.62
C THR A 37 7.66 9.20 -12.70
#